data_AF-A0A350W3S7-F1
#
_entry.id   AF-A0A350W3S7-F1
#
_cell.length_a   1.000
_cell.length_b   1.000
_cell.length_c   1.000
_cell.angle_alpha   90.00
_cell.angle_beta   90.00
_cell.angle_gamma   90.00
#
_symmetry.space_group_name_H-M   'P 1'
#
loop_
_entity.id
_entity.type
_entity.pdbx_description
1 polymer ?
#
loop_
_entity_poly.entity_id
_entity_poly.type
_entity_poly.pdbx_seq_one_letter_code
_entity_poly.pdbx_strand_id
1 'polypeptide(L)' 'MVTIKLICGIVLLFLGYIYLYKPKLVMKINFYAKEFLFNDAYVLLRRKKIGVIFILLAVIAFYMVWTSLIR' A
#
# COMPACT_ATOMS: atom_id res chain seq x y z
N MET A 1 17.98 10.69 3.34
CA MET A 1 17.40 9.57 2.55
C MET A 1 16.56 8.59 3.38
N VAL A 2 16.94 8.26 4.63
CA VAL A 2 16.17 7.35 5.52
C VAL A 2 14.74 7.84 5.78
N THR A 3 14.54 9.14 5.99
CA THR A 3 13.22 9.75 6.20
C THR A 3 12.25 9.50 5.04
N ILE A 4 12.75 9.53 3.80
CA ILE A 4 11.93 9.24 2.61
C ILE A 4 11.48 7.77 2.60
N LYS A 5 12.39 6.85 2.96
CA LYS A 5 12.08 5.41 3.06
C LYS A 5 11.06 5.14 4.17
N LEU A 6 11.17 5.84 5.30
CA LEU A 6 10.21 5.77 6.40
C LEU A 6 8.82 6.25 5.98
N ILE A 7 8.74 7.44 5.36
CA ILE A 7 7.48 7.99 4.84
C ILE A 7 6.87 7.02 3.81
N CYS A 8 7.68 6.49 2.90
CA CYS A 8 7.24 5.51 1.91
C CYS A 8 6.68 4.24 2.57
N GLY A 9 7.35 3.69 3.58
CA GLY A 9 6.87 2.53 4.36
C GLY A 9 5.53 2.80 5.05
N ILE A 10 5.36 3.98 5.65
CA ILE A 10 4.10 4.40 6.29
C ILE A 10 2.97 4.49 5.25
N VAL A 11 3.22 5.12 4.09
CA VAL A 11 2.23 5.22 3.02
C VAL A 11 1.83 3.85 2.49
N LEU A 12 2.79 2.95 2.26
CA LEU A 12 2.54 1.58 1.83
C LEU A 12 1.74 0.79 2.88
N LEU A 13 2.04 0.97 4.16
CA LEU A 13 1.31 0.31 5.24
C LEU A 13 -0.13 0.79 5.30
N PHE A 14 -0.34 2.11 5.16
CA PHE A 14 -1.68 2.71 5.16
C PHE A 14 -2.49 2.26 3.94
N LEU A 15 -1.88 2.21 2.75
CA LEU A 15 -2.49 1.65 1.55
C LEU A 15 -2.85 0.18 1.73
N GLY A 16 -1.94 -0.64 2.26
CA GLY A 16 -2.21 -2.06 2.53
C GLY A 16 -3.39 -2.27 3.49
N TYR A 17 -3.45 -1.46 4.56
CA TYR A 17 -4.57 -1.46 5.49
C TYR A 17 -5.89 -1.06 4.82
N ILE A 18 -5.90 0.02 4.03
CA ILE A 18 -7.09 0.45 3.29
C ILE A 18 -7.58 -0.65 2.34
N TYR A 19 -6.66 -1.27 1.60
CA TYR A 19 -6.96 -2.34 0.64
C TYR A 19 -7.52 -3.62 1.30
N LEU A 20 -7.11 -3.93 2.53
CA LEU A 20 -7.59 -5.10 3.28
C LEU A 20 -8.94 -4.85 3.97
N TYR A 21 -9.08 -3.71 4.66
CA TYR A 21 -10.16 -3.50 5.63
C TYR A 21 -11.22 -2.49 5.20
N LYS A 22 -10.91 -1.56 4.26
CA LYS A 22 -11.81 -0.45 3.90
C LYS A 22 -12.14 -0.45 2.39
N PRO A 23 -12.97 -1.39 1.90
CA PRO A 23 -13.29 -1.49 0.47
C PRO A 23 -14.00 -0.25 -0.09
N LYS A 24 -14.76 0.50 0.73
CA LYS A 24 -15.38 1.77 0.31
C LYS A 24 -14.34 2.84 -0.04
N LEU A 25 -13.22 2.88 0.69
CA LEU A 25 -12.11 3.80 0.41
C LEU A 25 -11.30 3.34 -0.80
N VAL A 26 -11.11 2.03 -0.97
CA VAL A 26 -10.50 1.46 -2.18
C VAL A 26 -11.25 1.89 -3.42
N MET A 27 -12.58 1.80 -3.42
CA MET A 27 -13.40 2.28 -4.55
C MET A 27 -13.24 3.79 -4.80
N LYS A 28 -13.15 4.62 -3.76
CA LYS A 28 -12.88 6.06 -3.94
C LYS A 28 -11.52 6.30 -4.58
N ILE A 29 -10.47 5.65 -4.08
CA ILE A 29 -9.12 5.76 -4.64
C ILE A 29 -9.09 5.24 -6.08
N ASN A 30 -9.76 4.12 -6.36
CA ASN A 30 -9.84 3.57 -7.71
C ASN A 30 -10.65 4.46 -8.67
N PHE A 31 -11.67 5.17 -8.16
CA PHE A 31 -12.41 6.15 -8.94
C PHE A 31 -11.53 7.35 -9.34
N TYR A 32 -10.59 7.77 -8.48
CA TYR A 32 -9.57 8.74 -8.88
C TYR A 32 -8.52 8.14 -9.83
N ALA A 33 -8.16 6.86 -9.63
CA ALA A 33 -7.23 6.13 -10.49
C ALA A 33 -7.89 5.47 -11.71
N LYS A 34 -9.14 5.86 -12.04
CA LYS A 34 -9.99 5.19 -13.03
C LYS A 34 -9.44 5.28 -14.45
N GLU A 35 -8.55 6.24 -14.70
CA GLU A 35 -7.78 6.36 -15.94
C GLU A 35 -6.64 5.33 -16.06
N PHE A 36 -6.18 4.73 -14.95
CA PHE A 36 -5.05 3.79 -14.91
C PHE A 36 -5.46 2.35 -14.61
N LEU A 37 -6.49 2.13 -13.79
CA LEU A 37 -6.91 0.80 -13.32
C LEU A 37 -8.33 0.46 -13.84
N PHE A 38 -8.35 0.11 -15.12
CA PHE A 38 -9.48 -0.12 -16.03
C PHE A 38 -10.63 -1.06 -15.59
N ASN A 39 -10.64 -1.63 -14.38
CA ASN A 39 -11.73 -2.51 -13.97
C ASN A 39 -11.96 -2.52 -12.45
N ASP A 40 -12.92 -1.69 -12.00
CA ASP A 40 -13.36 -1.60 -10.59
C ASP A 40 -13.68 -2.97 -9.99
N ALA A 41 -14.31 -3.86 -10.77
CA ALA A 41 -14.66 -5.20 -10.33
C ALA A 41 -13.41 -6.08 -10.09
N TYR A 42 -12.39 -5.96 -10.93
CA TYR A 42 -11.14 -6.71 -10.81
C TYR A 42 -10.34 -6.31 -9.57
N VAL A 43 -10.27 -5.01 -9.28
CA VAL A 43 -9.61 -4.46 -8.10
C VAL A 43 -10.30 -4.92 -6.83
N LEU A 44 -11.64 -4.90 -6.80
CA LEU A 44 -12.43 -5.41 -5.67
C LEU A 44 -12.21 -6.90 -5.40
N LEU A 45 -12.13 -7.71 -6.47
CA LEU A 45 -11.94 -9.16 -6.40
C LEU A 45 -10.55 -9.53 -5.86
N ARG A 46 -9.52 -8.74 -6.20
CA ARG A 46 -8.13 -8.96 -5.76
C ARG A 46 -7.67 -8.05 -4.63
N ARG A 47 -8.55 -7.20 -4.07
CA ARG A 47 -8.19 -6.19 -3.05
C ARG A 47 -7.37 -6.74 -1.90
N LYS A 48 -7.70 -7.94 -1.42
CA LYS A 48 -6.97 -8.60 -0.33
C LYS A 48 -5.55 -8.97 -0.73
N LYS A 49 -5.35 -9.52 -1.94
CA LYS A 49 -4.02 -9.85 -2.46
C LYS A 49 -3.18 -8.58 -2.64
N ILE A 50 -3.77 -7.53 -3.22
CA ILE A 50 -3.12 -6.23 -3.40
C ILE A 50 -2.73 -5.62 -2.05
N GLY A 51 -3.64 -5.66 -1.06
CA GLY A 51 -3.35 -5.17 0.29
C GLY A 51 -2.25 -5.95 1.01
N VAL A 52 -2.20 -7.27 0.86
CA VAL A 52 -1.10 -8.10 1.40
C VAL A 52 0.24 -7.72 0.76
N ILE A 53 0.28 -7.49 -0.56
CA ILE A 53 1.50 -7.04 -1.25
C ILE A 53 1.95 -5.68 -0.70
N PHE A 54 1.04 -4.74 -0.50
CA PHE A 54 1.37 -3.44 0.09
C PHE A 54 1.92 -3.56 1.53
N ILE A 55 1.34 -4.43 2.36
CA ILE A 55 1.88 -4.70 3.70
C ILE A 55 3.29 -5.31 3.63
N LEU A 56 3.51 -6.28 2.75
CA LEU A 56 4.83 -6.90 2.56
C LEU A 56 5.88 -5.86 2.15
N LEU A 57 5.55 -4.99 1.19
CA LEU A 57 6.43 -3.90 0.78
C LEU A 57 6.71 -2.91 1.92
N ALA A 58 5.70 -2.60 2.74
CA ALA A 58 5.89 -1.76 3.91
C ALA A 58 6.85 -2.38 4.93
N VAL A 59 6.71 -3.69 5.23
CA VAL A 59 7.61 -4.41 6.12
C VAL A 59 9.04 -4.37 5.61
N ILE A 60 9.25 -4.60 4.31
CA ILE A 60 10.57 -4.49 3.67
C ILE A 60 11.15 -3.08 3.82
N ALA A 61 10.34 -2.05 3.56
CA ALA A 61 10.77 -0.66 3.70
C ALA A 61 11.16 -0.32 5.16
N PHE A 62 10.39 -0.77 6.14
CA PHE A 62 10.73 -0.59 7.56
C PHE A 62 11.99 -1.34 7.96
N TYR A 63 12.20 -2.56 7.45
CA TYR A 63 13.42 -3.31 7.69
C TYR A 63 14.66 -2.60 7.14
N MET A 64 14.56 -2.02 5.93
CA MET A 64 15.64 -1.20 5.36
C MET A 64 15.93 0.06 6.19
N VAL A 65 14.90 0.67 6.79
CA VAL A 65 15.10 1.80 7.70
C VAL A 65 15.78 1.35 9.00
N TRP A 66 15.29 0.27 9.60
CA TRP A 66 15.84 -0.30 10.84
C TRP A 66 17.32 -0.65 10.70
N THR A 67 17.67 -1.38 9.64
CA THR A 67 19.07 -1.75 9.34
C THR A 67 19.96 -0.52 9.10
N SER A 68 19.42 0.56 8.55
CA SER A 68 20.16 1.82 8.36
C SER A 68 20.31 2.64 9.64
N LEU A 69 19.48 2.42 10.66
CA LEU A 69 19.56 3.12 11.95
C LEU A 69 20.53 2.42 12.92
N ILE A 70 20.68 1.11 12.78
CA ILE A 70 21.49 0.28 13.68
C ILE A 70 22.96 0.20 13.26
N ARG A 71 23.27 0.69 12.05
CA ARG A 71 24.61 0.78 11.48
C ARG A 71 25.21 2.16 11.77
#